data_AF-A0AAN0JQ56-F1
#
_entry.id   AF-A0AAN0JQ56-F1
#
_cell.length_a   1.000
_cell.length_b   1.000
_cell.length_c   1.000
_cell.angle_alpha   90.00
_cell.angle_beta   90.00
_cell.angle_gamma   90.00
#
_symmetry.space_group_name_H-M   'P 1'
#
loop_
_entity.id
_entity.type
_entity.pdbx_description
1 polymer ?
#
loop_
_entity_poly.entity_id
_entity_poly.type
_entity_poly.pdbx_seq_one_letter_code
_entity_poly.pdbx_strand_id
1 'polypeptide(L)'
;MATPPVEFGTIMDPVNGSIQLDKYLFKIIDRPEFQRLRKIKQLGGVCYVYPGATHTRFEHSIGVCYIASQLVDALNKNQQNIITPNEKKCIQIAALCHDLGHGPYSHLYDFAVKRHLEKENPEKLKKNERKHEYRSAELIQDVMVVVKKEFFPKNAADQKQENTWKQYIKLVQNMIKFSEIFKVS
;
A
#
# COMPACT_ATOMS: atom_id res chain seq x y z
N MET A 1 -6.58 -30.25 11.67
CA MET A 1 -7.34 -29.75 10.51
C MET A 1 -6.33 -29.21 9.51
N ALA A 2 -6.33 -29.69 8.26
CA ALA A 2 -5.45 -29.16 7.23
C ALA A 2 -5.85 -27.71 6.92
N THR A 3 -4.89 -26.79 6.88
CA THR A 3 -5.10 -25.44 6.36
C THR A 3 -5.52 -25.56 4.89
N PRO A 4 -6.58 -24.87 4.45
CA PRO A 4 -6.97 -24.87 3.05
C PRO A 4 -5.80 -24.36 2.19
N PRO A 5 -5.65 -24.85 0.95
CA PRO A 5 -4.58 -24.41 0.06
C PRO A 5 -4.69 -22.90 -0.16
N VAL A 6 -3.56 -22.20 0.03
CA VAL A 6 -3.48 -20.77 -0.25
C VAL A 6 -3.49 -20.61 -1.77
N GLU A 7 -4.51 -19.95 -2.30
CA GLU A 7 -4.57 -19.60 -3.71
C GLU A 7 -3.72 -18.35 -3.96
N PHE A 8 -2.83 -18.43 -4.95
CA PHE A 8 -1.96 -17.32 -5.36
C PHE A 8 -2.30 -16.88 -6.78
N GLY A 9 -2.13 -15.58 -7.05
CA GLY A 9 -2.03 -15.06 -8.40
C GLY A 9 -0.58 -14.74 -8.75
N THR A 10 -0.23 -14.80 -10.03
CA THR A 10 1.14 -14.59 -10.52
C THR A 10 1.21 -13.35 -11.40
N ILE A 11 2.25 -12.54 -11.19
CA ILE A 11 2.58 -11.37 -12.02
C ILE A 11 4.04 -11.49 -12.44
N MET A 12 4.31 -11.27 -13.73
CA MET A 12 5.68 -11.21 -14.25
C MET A 12 6.21 -9.79 -14.06
N ASP A 13 7.27 -9.66 -13.27
CA ASP A 13 7.93 -8.40 -12.95
C ASP A 13 9.39 -8.44 -13.44
N PRO A 14 9.87 -7.43 -14.18
CA PRO A 14 11.23 -7.44 -14.72
C PRO A 14 12.33 -7.37 -13.65
N VAL A 15 12.01 -6.93 -12.43
CA VAL A 15 12.99 -6.79 -11.32
C VAL A 15 13.03 -8.05 -10.47
N ASN A 16 11.86 -8.59 -10.11
CA ASN A 16 11.72 -9.70 -9.16
C ASN A 16 11.37 -11.04 -9.82
N GLY A 17 11.22 -11.08 -11.15
CA GLY A 17 10.84 -12.26 -11.89
C GLY A 17 9.35 -12.61 -11.71
N SER A 18 9.05 -13.88 -11.45
CA SER A 18 7.67 -14.32 -11.18
C SER A 18 7.28 -13.99 -9.74
N ILE A 19 6.49 -12.93 -9.55
CA ILE A 19 5.90 -12.56 -8.26
C ILE A 19 4.65 -13.40 -8.02
N GLN A 20 4.60 -14.08 -6.87
CA GLN A 20 3.39 -14.73 -6.37
C GLN A 20 2.82 -13.91 -5.21
N LEU A 21 1.53 -13.56 -5.31
CA LEU A 21 0.80 -12.82 -4.27
C LEU A 21 -0.46 -13.58 -3.89
N ASP A 22 -0.84 -13.50 -2.61
CA ASP A 22 -2.08 -14.06 -2.12
C ASP A 22 -3.26 -13.51 -2.94
N LYS A 23 -4.18 -14.38 -3.38
CA LYS A 23 -5.26 -14.02 -4.30
C LYS A 23 -6.14 -12.87 -3.80
N TYR A 24 -6.26 -12.69 -2.49
CA TYR A 24 -7.04 -11.58 -1.95
C TYR A 24 -6.44 -10.21 -2.28
N LEU A 25 -5.13 -10.10 -2.50
CA LEU A 25 -4.47 -8.84 -2.87
C LEU A 25 -4.92 -8.38 -4.26
N PHE A 26 -5.28 -9.30 -5.15
CA PHE A 26 -5.83 -8.95 -6.47
C PHE A 26 -7.17 -8.21 -6.36
N LYS A 27 -7.95 -8.46 -5.31
CA LYS A 27 -9.19 -7.69 -5.03
C LYS A 27 -8.90 -6.21 -4.78
N ILE A 28 -7.69 -5.87 -4.33
CA ILE A 28 -7.22 -4.48 -4.19
C ILE A 28 -6.59 -4.00 -5.50
N ILE A 29 -5.73 -4.82 -6.11
CA ILE A 29 -5.03 -4.47 -7.36
C ILE A 29 -6.01 -4.11 -8.47
N ASP A 30 -7.12 -4.85 -8.60
CA ASP A 30 -8.11 -4.66 -9.66
C ASP A 30 -9.01 -3.44 -9.46
N ARG A 31 -8.87 -2.73 -8.34
CA ARG A 31 -9.69 -1.54 -8.07
C ARG A 31 -9.22 -0.31 -8.85
N PRO A 32 -10.15 0.61 -9.20
CA PRO A 32 -9.80 1.88 -9.84
C PRO A 32 -8.75 2.69 -9.07
N GLU A 33 -8.84 2.70 -7.73
CA GLU A 33 -7.91 3.45 -6.87
C GLU A 33 -6.47 2.97 -7.03
N PHE A 34 -6.26 1.68 -7.27
CA PHE A 34 -4.94 1.08 -7.48
C PHE A 34 -4.53 1.08 -8.96
N GLN A 35 -5.43 0.71 -9.88
CA GLN A 35 -5.17 0.69 -11.32
C GLN A 35 -4.73 2.06 -11.86
N ARG A 36 -5.17 3.17 -11.25
CA ARG A 36 -4.72 4.51 -11.64
C ARG A 36 -3.20 4.70 -11.53
N LEU A 37 -2.51 3.94 -10.67
CA LEU A 37 -1.06 4.04 -10.48
C LEU A 37 -0.30 3.71 -11.78
N ARG A 38 -0.91 2.98 -12.73
CA ARG A 38 -0.35 2.73 -14.07
C ARG A 38 -0.11 4.01 -14.87
N LYS A 39 -0.77 5.11 -14.51
CA LYS A 39 -0.65 6.41 -15.18
C LYS A 39 0.31 7.36 -14.44
N ILE A 40 0.88 6.93 -13.32
CA ILE A 40 1.75 7.77 -12.47
C ILE A 40 3.19 7.29 -12.62
N LYS A 41 4.01 8.05 -13.34
CA LYS A 41 5.44 7.76 -13.52
C LYS A 41 6.17 7.81 -12.18
N GLN A 42 6.94 6.77 -11.86
CA GLN A 42 7.69 6.66 -10.60
C GLN A 42 8.58 7.88 -10.38
N LEU A 43 9.33 8.26 -11.42
CA LEU A 43 10.30 9.36 -11.41
C LEU A 43 9.74 10.64 -12.04
N GLY A 44 8.43 10.76 -12.22
CA GLY A 44 7.79 11.95 -12.77
C GLY A 44 8.37 12.36 -14.13
N GLY A 45 8.90 13.58 -14.24
CA GLY A 45 9.42 14.15 -15.49
C GLY A 45 10.77 13.59 -15.95
N VAL A 46 11.43 12.73 -15.15
CA VAL A 46 12.72 12.12 -15.52
C VAL A 46 12.60 11.29 -16.81
N CYS A 47 11.43 10.76 -17.14
CA CYS A 47 11.19 10.06 -18.41
C CYS A 47 11.44 10.92 -19.67
N TYR A 48 11.41 12.25 -19.56
CA TYR A 48 11.73 13.17 -20.67
C TYR A 48 13.23 13.36 -20.87
N VAL A 49 14.06 13.00 -19.88
CA VAL A 49 15.53 13.06 -19.96
C VAL A 49 16.11 11.66 -20.18
N TYR A 50 15.53 10.66 -19.52
CA TYR A 50 15.93 9.25 -19.60
C TYR A 50 14.75 8.44 -20.17
N PRO A 51 14.75 8.13 -21.49
CA PRO A 51 13.62 7.45 -22.13
C PRO A 51 13.29 6.08 -21.54
N GLY A 52 14.25 5.41 -20.88
CA GLY A 52 14.03 4.14 -20.17
C GLY A 52 13.33 4.26 -18.82
N ALA A 53 13.18 5.47 -18.27
CA ALA A 53 12.50 5.70 -16.99
C ALA A 53 10.97 5.72 -17.16
N THR A 54 10.41 4.71 -17.83
CA THR A 54 8.97 4.61 -18.15
C THR A 54 8.14 4.00 -17.03
N HIS A 55 8.80 3.40 -16.03
CA HIS A 55 8.16 2.69 -14.94
C HIS A 55 7.23 3.59 -14.11
N THR A 56 6.20 2.97 -13.55
CA THR A 56 5.07 3.59 -12.87
C THR A 56 4.99 3.11 -11.43
N ARG A 57 4.19 3.82 -10.63
CA ARG A 57 3.94 3.47 -9.23
C ARG A 57 3.23 2.11 -9.10
N PHE A 58 2.58 1.62 -10.15
CA PHE A 58 1.83 0.36 -10.13
C PHE A 58 2.73 -0.85 -9.90
N GLU A 59 3.72 -1.07 -10.77
CA GLU A 59 4.66 -2.19 -10.64
C GLU A 59 5.55 -2.05 -9.41
N HIS A 60 5.93 -0.82 -9.05
CA HIS A 60 6.65 -0.54 -7.80
C HIS A 60 5.86 -1.01 -6.57
N SER A 61 4.59 -0.62 -6.45
CA SER A 61 3.72 -1.05 -5.34
C SER A 61 3.59 -2.57 -5.24
N ILE A 62 3.48 -3.27 -6.37
CA ILE A 62 3.42 -4.75 -6.41
C ILE A 62 4.74 -5.34 -5.93
N GLY A 63 5.87 -4.84 -6.42
CA GLY A 63 7.20 -5.26 -5.99
C GLY A 63 7.43 -5.06 -4.49
N VAL A 64 7.04 -3.90 -3.94
CA VAL A 64 7.14 -3.61 -2.51
C VAL A 64 6.28 -4.57 -1.67
N CYS A 65 5.06 -4.88 -2.12
CA CYS A 65 4.21 -5.89 -1.47
C CYS A 65 4.86 -7.27 -1.45
N TYR A 66 5.45 -7.69 -2.57
CA TYR A 66 6.16 -8.96 -2.67
C TYR A 66 7.35 -9.02 -1.71
N ILE A 67 8.24 -8.04 -1.74
CA ILE A 67 9.41 -7.99 -0.84
C ILE A 67 8.99 -7.96 0.64
N ALA A 68 7.96 -7.19 0.99
CA ALA A 68 7.42 -7.16 2.34
C ALA A 68 6.88 -8.53 2.78
N SER A 69 6.20 -9.25 1.88
CA SER A 69 5.71 -10.61 2.14
C SER A 69 6.86 -11.56 2.45
N GLN A 70 7.90 -11.55 1.62
CA GLN A 70 9.09 -12.40 1.78
C GLN A 70 9.83 -12.10 3.09
N LEU A 71 9.93 -10.82 3.47
CA LEU A 71 10.53 -10.42 4.73
C LEU A 71 9.75 -10.96 5.93
N VAL A 72 8.42 -10.82 5.93
CA VAL A 72 7.57 -11.36 7.01
C VAL A 72 7.72 -12.88 7.11
N ASP A 73 7.76 -13.59 5.98
CA ASP A 73 7.93 -15.05 5.98
C ASP A 73 9.29 -15.48 6.51
N ALA A 74 10.36 -14.75 6.17
CA ALA A 74 11.70 -14.99 6.71
C ALA A 74 11.75 -14.74 8.23
N LEU A 75 11.13 -13.65 8.72
CA LEU A 75 11.05 -13.34 10.15
C LEU A 75 10.29 -14.42 10.91
N ASN A 76 9.11 -14.82 10.43
CA ASN A 76 8.31 -15.86 11.05
C ASN A 76 9.02 -17.22 11.09
N LYS A 77 9.77 -17.55 10.04
CA LYS A 77 10.60 -18.76 9.99
C LYS A 77 11.72 -18.73 11.04
N ASN A 78 12.35 -17.58 11.25
CA ASN A 78 13.52 -17.44 12.12
C ASN A 78 13.17 -17.20 13.60
N GLN A 79 12.00 -16.62 13.90
CA GLN A 79 11.65 -16.13 15.24
C GLN A 79 10.35 -16.75 15.79
N GLN A 80 9.93 -17.93 15.31
CA GLN A 80 8.74 -18.66 15.81
C GLN A 80 7.40 -17.91 15.63
N ASN A 81 7.09 -17.48 14.41
CA ASN A 81 5.79 -16.90 14.06
C ASN A 81 5.35 -15.68 14.90
N ILE A 82 6.28 -14.77 15.18
CA ILE A 82 6.01 -13.51 15.90
C ILE A 82 4.97 -12.62 15.22
N ILE A 83 4.77 -12.75 13.90
CA ILE A 83 3.80 -11.98 13.13
C ILE A 83 2.64 -12.89 12.77
N THR A 84 1.45 -12.55 13.26
CA THR A 84 0.24 -13.33 13.02
C THR A 84 -0.20 -13.27 11.54
N PRO A 85 -1.01 -14.22 11.05
CA PRO A 85 -1.51 -14.20 9.67
C PRO A 85 -2.27 -12.91 9.31
N ASN A 86 -3.04 -12.33 10.23
CA ASN A 86 -3.76 -11.09 9.97
C ASN A 86 -2.83 -9.87 10.01
N GLU A 87 -1.79 -9.86 10.83
CA GLU A 87 -0.76 -8.82 10.79
C GLU A 87 0.04 -8.88 9.50
N LYS A 88 0.40 -10.09 9.02
CA LYS A 88 1.00 -10.27 7.68
C LYS A 88 0.13 -9.64 6.60
N LYS A 89 -1.19 -9.91 6.60
CA LYS A 89 -2.13 -9.27 5.66
C LYS A 89 -2.11 -7.74 5.77
N CYS A 90 -2.06 -7.20 6.99
CA CYS A 90 -1.95 -5.75 7.19
C CYS A 90 -0.66 -5.19 6.59
N ILE A 91 0.48 -5.87 6.80
CA ILE A 91 1.78 -5.46 6.25
C ILE A 91 1.74 -5.51 4.72
N GLN A 92 1.23 -6.59 4.13
CA GLN A 92 1.09 -6.74 2.68
C GLN A 92 0.22 -5.64 2.08
N ILE A 93 -0.93 -5.34 2.69
CA ILE A 93 -1.83 -4.28 2.23
C ILE A 93 -1.18 -2.90 2.39
N ALA A 94 -0.50 -2.63 3.50
CA ALA A 94 0.20 -1.36 3.69
C ALA A 94 1.31 -1.17 2.66
N ALA A 95 2.10 -2.21 2.40
CA ALA A 95 3.16 -2.22 1.39
C ALA A 95 2.60 -2.01 -0.02
N LEU A 96 1.52 -2.70 -0.38
CA LEU A 96 0.85 -2.54 -1.67
C LEU A 96 0.32 -1.09 -1.83
N CYS A 97 -0.32 -0.57 -0.79
CA CYS A 97 -1.07 0.68 -0.85
C CYS A 97 -0.26 1.93 -0.47
N HIS A 98 1.04 1.83 -0.15
CA HIS A 98 1.81 2.96 0.39
C HIS A 98 1.86 4.17 -0.55
N ASP A 99 1.84 3.93 -1.86
CA ASP A 99 1.89 4.95 -2.91
C ASP A 99 0.52 5.32 -3.49
N LEU A 100 -0.59 4.84 -2.91
CA LEU A 100 -1.95 5.16 -3.34
C LEU A 100 -2.28 6.65 -3.27
N GLY A 101 -1.51 7.51 -2.63
CA GLY A 101 -1.77 8.93 -2.49
C GLY A 101 -0.99 9.78 -3.48
N HIS A 102 -0.14 9.18 -4.33
CA HIS A 102 0.61 9.94 -5.32
C HIS A 102 -0.31 10.61 -6.35
N GLY A 103 0.05 11.84 -6.70
CA GLY A 103 -0.57 12.61 -7.79
C GLY A 103 0.27 12.59 -9.07
N PRO A 104 -0.17 13.32 -10.12
CA PRO A 104 0.56 13.44 -11.38
C PRO A 104 2.02 13.87 -11.17
N TYR A 105 2.96 13.18 -11.81
CA TYR A 105 4.42 13.40 -11.63
C TYR A 105 4.97 13.07 -10.23
N SER A 106 4.31 12.18 -9.48
CA SER A 106 4.80 11.64 -8.20
C SER A 106 5.16 12.74 -7.20
N HIS A 107 6.42 12.86 -6.75
CA HIS A 107 6.83 13.85 -5.74
C HIS A 107 6.71 15.30 -6.21
N LEU A 108 6.71 15.55 -7.53
CA LEU A 108 6.51 16.92 -8.04
C LEU A 108 5.13 17.45 -7.68
N TYR A 109 4.11 16.58 -7.64
CA TYR A 109 2.76 16.95 -7.22
C TYR A 109 2.76 17.47 -5.79
N ASP A 110 3.37 16.72 -4.87
CA ASP A 110 3.43 17.04 -3.45
C ASP A 110 4.10 18.39 -3.23
N PHE A 111 5.20 18.64 -3.97
CA PHE A 111 5.88 19.92 -3.96
C PHE A 111 4.99 21.06 -4.49
N ALA A 112 4.29 20.84 -5.60
CA ALA A 112 3.40 21.84 -6.19
C ALA A 112 2.23 22.19 -5.25
N VAL A 113 1.57 21.19 -4.67
CA VAL A 113 0.50 21.36 -3.69
C VAL A 113 1.00 22.09 -2.46
N LYS A 114 2.15 21.68 -1.90
CA LYS A 114 2.78 22.36 -0.78
C LYS A 114 3.00 23.85 -1.07
N ARG A 115 3.63 24.16 -2.21
CA ARG A 115 3.96 25.53 -2.60
C ARG A 115 2.72 26.39 -2.86
N HIS A 116 1.64 25.80 -3.37
CA HIS A 116 0.38 26.50 -3.59
C HIS A 116 -0.31 26.82 -2.25
N LEU A 117 -0.44 25.84 -1.35
CA LEU A 117 -1.05 26.04 -0.03
C LEU A 117 -0.27 27.05 0.84
N GLU A 118 1.06 27.03 0.76
CA GLU A 118 1.93 28.02 1.42
C GLU A 118 1.67 29.46 0.96
N LYS A 119 1.23 29.65 -0.28
CA LYS A 119 0.90 30.98 -0.82
C LYS A 119 -0.52 31.43 -0.47
N GLU A 120 -1.49 30.52 -0.51
CA GLU A 120 -2.90 30.90 -0.32
C GLU A 120 -3.31 31.03 1.15
N ASN A 121 -2.81 30.16 2.03
CA ASN A 121 -3.21 30.18 3.43
C ASN A 121 -2.16 29.54 4.36
N PRO A 122 -1.12 30.30 4.77
CA PRO A 122 -0.04 29.78 5.60
C PRO A 122 -0.51 29.22 6.95
N GLU A 123 -1.61 29.73 7.50
CA GLU A 123 -2.14 29.28 8.80
C GLU A 123 -2.98 27.99 8.73
N LYS A 124 -3.52 27.64 7.55
CA LYS A 124 -4.29 26.40 7.32
C LYS A 124 -3.43 25.23 6.86
N LEU A 125 -2.10 25.32 6.91
CA LEU A 125 -1.18 24.23 6.58
C LEU A 125 -1.31 23.06 7.57
N LYS A 126 -2.39 22.30 7.49
CA LYS A 126 -2.47 20.99 8.13
C LYS A 126 -1.35 20.14 7.55
N LYS A 127 -0.45 19.68 8.41
CA LYS A 127 0.76 18.90 8.05
C LYS A 127 0.44 17.68 7.17
N ASN A 128 -0.80 17.22 7.24
CA ASN A 128 -1.28 15.94 6.75
C ASN A 128 -1.63 15.95 5.25
N GLU A 129 -2.09 17.05 4.65
CA GLU A 129 -2.65 17.00 3.26
C GLU A 129 -1.59 17.12 2.15
N ARG A 130 -0.35 17.49 2.50
CA ARG A 130 0.72 17.78 1.51
C ARG A 130 1.41 16.53 0.98
N LYS A 131 1.39 15.46 1.75
CA LYS A 131 2.24 14.28 1.56
C LYS A 131 1.40 13.12 1.02
N HIS A 132 1.95 12.36 0.08
CA HIS A 132 1.22 11.22 -0.51
C HIS A 132 0.91 10.16 0.55
N GLU A 133 1.74 9.98 1.56
CA GLU A 133 1.57 8.96 2.60
C GLU A 133 0.26 9.15 3.38
N TYR A 134 -0.09 10.39 3.71
CA TYR A 134 -1.36 10.70 4.37
C TYR A 134 -2.55 10.52 3.43
N ARG A 135 -2.45 10.95 2.17
CA ARG A 135 -3.49 10.74 1.16
C ARG A 135 -3.68 9.25 0.85
N SER A 136 -2.61 8.47 0.81
CA SER A 136 -2.63 7.01 0.71
C SER A 136 -3.42 6.43 1.87
N ALA A 137 -3.12 6.87 3.10
CA ALA A 137 -3.78 6.38 4.30
C ALA A 137 -5.28 6.73 4.37
N GLU A 138 -5.70 7.86 3.80
CA GLU A 138 -7.12 8.23 3.72
C GLU A 138 -7.91 7.29 2.80
N LEU A 139 -7.31 6.85 1.69
CA LEU A 139 -7.92 5.91 0.75
C LEU A 139 -8.04 4.47 1.28
N ILE A 140 -7.37 4.13 2.38
CA ILE A 140 -7.34 2.77 2.93
C ILE A 140 -8.71 2.30 3.39
N GLN A 141 -9.54 3.20 3.93
CA GLN A 141 -10.88 2.84 4.36
C GLN A 141 -11.71 2.26 3.21
N ASP A 142 -11.62 2.90 2.05
CA ASP A 142 -12.34 2.50 0.84
C ASP A 142 -11.76 1.24 0.24
N VAL A 143 -10.43 1.10 0.23
CA VAL A 143 -9.75 -0.05 -0.36
C VAL A 143 -9.93 -1.31 0.48
N MET A 144 -9.80 -1.23 1.81
CA MET A 144 -9.81 -2.42 2.68
C MET A 144 -11.19 -3.09 2.78
N VAL A 145 -12.29 -2.40 2.45
CA VAL A 145 -13.64 -2.98 2.53
C VAL A 145 -13.79 -4.28 1.72
N VAL A 146 -13.08 -4.38 0.58
CA VAL A 146 -13.16 -5.54 -0.34
C VAL A 146 -12.47 -6.79 0.20
N VAL A 147 -11.59 -6.63 1.19
CA VAL A 147 -10.83 -7.72 1.82
C VAL A 147 -11.30 -8.03 3.23
N LYS A 148 -12.35 -7.36 3.75
CA LYS A 148 -12.85 -7.60 5.12
C LYS A 148 -13.17 -9.08 5.40
N LYS A 149 -13.75 -9.78 4.43
CA LYS A 149 -14.08 -11.21 4.53
C LYS A 149 -12.85 -12.12 4.69
N GLU A 150 -11.67 -11.66 4.27
CA GLU A 150 -10.42 -12.40 4.40
C GLU A 150 -9.87 -12.36 5.83
N PHE A 151 -10.22 -11.31 6.59
CA PHE A 151 -9.88 -11.18 8.00
C PHE A 151 -10.87 -11.95 8.88
N PHE A 152 -12.13 -12.03 8.44
CA PHE A 152 -13.23 -12.66 9.17
C PHE A 152 -14.04 -13.58 8.24
N PRO A 153 -13.54 -14.79 7.92
CA PRO A 153 -14.19 -15.71 6.98
C PRO A 153 -15.48 -16.34 7.51
N LYS A 154 -15.79 -16.21 8.81
CA LYS A 154 -17.04 -16.68 9.43
C LYS A 154 -17.98 -15.50 9.69
N ASN A 155 -19.20 -15.57 9.14
CA ASN A 155 -20.25 -14.60 9.41
C ASN A 155 -20.67 -14.65 10.88
N ALA A 156 -20.16 -13.72 11.68
CA ALA A 156 -20.78 -13.32 12.92
C ALA A 156 -20.61 -11.81 13.01
N ALA A 157 -21.68 -11.05 12.74
CA ALA A 157 -21.70 -9.62 13.00
C ALA A 157 -21.65 -9.41 14.52
N ASP A 158 -20.44 -9.49 15.08
CA ASP A 158 -20.12 -9.26 16.48
C ASP A 158 -19.42 -7.89 16.60
N GLN A 159 -19.87 -7.07 17.54
CA GLN A 159 -19.26 -5.78 17.89
C GLN A 159 -17.75 -5.90 18.12
N LYS A 160 -17.28 -7.04 18.64
CA LYS A 160 -15.85 -7.33 18.82
C LYS A 160 -15.11 -7.38 17.49
N GLN A 161 -15.67 -8.01 16.46
CA GLN A 161 -15.05 -8.08 15.12
C GLN A 161 -14.99 -6.71 14.47
N GLU A 162 -16.02 -5.87 14.66
CA GLU A 162 -16.02 -4.51 14.12
C GLU A 162 -14.93 -3.64 14.77
N ASN A 163 -14.74 -3.77 16.08
CA ASN A 163 -13.65 -3.08 16.78
C ASN A 163 -12.27 -3.56 16.30
N THR A 164 -12.08 -4.88 16.15
CA THR A 164 -10.83 -5.44 15.59
C THR A 164 -10.60 -5.00 14.15
N TRP A 165 -11.64 -4.92 13.32
CA TRP A 165 -11.55 -4.43 11.95
C TRP A 165 -11.05 -2.97 11.90
N LYS A 166 -11.60 -2.10 12.75
CA LYS A 166 -11.14 -0.71 12.89
C LYS A 166 -9.68 -0.64 13.34
N GLN A 167 -9.24 -1.53 14.21
CA GLN A 167 -7.83 -1.63 14.61
C GLN A 167 -6.93 -2.02 13.44
N TYR A 168 -7.32 -2.97 12.60
CA TYR A 168 -6.54 -3.34 11.40
C TYR A 168 -6.46 -2.20 10.39
N ILE A 169 -7.56 -1.50 10.12
CA ILE A 169 -7.53 -0.31 9.26
C ILE A 169 -6.56 0.73 9.83
N LYS A 170 -6.63 0.99 11.13
CA LYS A 170 -5.75 1.96 11.79
C LYS A 170 -4.28 1.53 11.72
N LEU A 171 -4.01 0.24 11.90
CA LEU A 171 -2.66 -0.33 11.79
C LEU A 171 -2.08 -0.11 10.39
N VAL A 172 -2.84 -0.43 9.34
CA VAL A 172 -2.44 -0.21 7.93
C VAL A 172 -2.18 1.27 7.66
N GLN A 173 -3.09 2.15 8.09
CA GLN A 173 -2.92 3.61 7.95
C GLN A 173 -1.66 4.12 8.65
N ASN A 174 -1.36 3.61 9.84
CA ASN A 174 -0.18 4.00 10.59
C ASN A 174 1.10 3.51 9.92
N MET A 175 1.14 2.28 9.42
CA MET A 175 2.30 1.75 8.67
C MET A 175 2.60 2.59 7.42
N ILE A 176 1.57 2.97 6.66
CA ILE A 176 1.73 3.83 5.49
C ILE A 176 2.29 5.19 5.89
N LYS A 177 1.77 5.83 6.94
CA LYS A 177 2.30 7.11 7.44
C LYS A 177 3.72 6.99 8.00
N PHE A 178 4.08 5.83 8.56
CA PHE A 178 5.42 5.58 9.09
C PHE A 178 6.48 5.46 8.00
N SER A 179 6.10 5.10 6.76
CA SER A 179 7.01 5.10 5.61
C SER A 179 7.66 6.46 5.34
N GLU A 180 7.10 7.56 5.86
CA GLU A 180 7.73 8.89 5.85
C GLU A 180 9.07 8.93 6.59
N ILE A 181 9.23 8.14 7.64
CA ILE A 181 10.36 8.25 8.58
C ILE A 181 11.63 7.61 8.00
N PHE A 182 11.49 6.64 7.09
CA PHE A 182 12.63 5.94 6.48
C PHE A 182 13.06 6.51 5.13
N LYS A 183 12.55 7.67 4.72
CA LYS A 183 13.09 8.37 3.56
C LYS A 183 14.49 8.87 3.90
N VAL A 184 15.49 8.10 3.48
CA VAL A 184 16.88 8.56 3.40
C VAL A 184 16.89 9.72 2.41
N SER A 185 16.97 10.94 2.95
CA SER A 185 17.20 12.19 2.23
C SER A 185 18.63 12.29 1.76
#